data_AF-A0A7W6CYP6-F1
#
_entry.id   AF-A0A7W6CYP6-F1
#
_cell.length_a   1.000
_cell.length_b   1.000
_cell.length_c   1.000
_cell.angle_alpha   90.00
_cell.angle_beta   90.00
_cell.angle_gamma   90.00
#
_symmetry.space_group_name_H-M   'P 1'
#
loop_
_entity.id
_entity.type
_entity.pdbx_description
1 polymer ?
#
loop_
_entity_poly.entity_id
_entity_poly.type
_entity_poly.pdbx_seq_one_letter_code
_entity_poly.pdbx_strand_id
1 'polypeptide(L)'
;MADPVNAGRAFGRMISAGALLAAFAAISPAAAQSPQDRSFTLTNEHSKAIRDFRVVNRDGSWSGNWLKTAVPGYGGRGLRFKADRPWACVLDTRVVVDSDAMRGEAVFEQRVNYCGLGTIRVTENGIRTGRDGQSRSPERSFDRDPPRRGPDDGYRSSSRASEGPDFRVGDQVLGRWRGGEHWYPGVVDAISRNDVTIQYDDGDREAASFRQVRAYDWRSGQRVECNWKDGGTWYPGRITATDGQRLSIDYDDGDRERTRTSKCRSR
;
A
#
# COMPACT_ATOMS: atom_id res chain seq x y z
N MET A 1 9.43 -73.70 28.68
CA MET A 1 9.59 -72.77 29.82
C MET A 1 11.08 -72.64 30.07
N ALA A 2 11.60 -71.42 29.90
CA ALA A 2 12.97 -70.93 30.14
C ALA A 2 14.14 -71.69 29.47
N ASP A 3 14.61 -71.13 28.35
CA ASP A 3 16.00 -71.25 27.91
C ASP A 3 16.87 -70.19 28.62
N PRO A 4 18.08 -70.53 29.08
CA PRO A 4 19.17 -69.59 29.33
C PRO A 4 20.10 -69.51 28.10
N VAL A 5 20.91 -68.45 27.99
CA VAL A 5 22.38 -68.52 27.78
C VAL A 5 22.96 -67.16 27.36
N ASN A 6 24.14 -66.96 27.94
CA ASN A 6 25.09 -65.87 28.01
C ASN A 6 25.86 -65.54 26.70
N ALA A 7 26.42 -64.32 26.69
CA ALA A 7 27.69 -63.87 26.11
C ALA A 7 27.94 -63.85 24.59
N GLY A 8 28.45 -62.70 24.13
CA GLY A 8 29.16 -62.59 22.84
C GLY A 8 29.60 -61.17 22.50
N ARG A 9 30.77 -60.75 23.04
CA ARG A 9 31.53 -59.59 22.54
C ARG A 9 31.99 -59.87 21.11
N ALA A 10 31.77 -58.95 20.17
CA ALA A 10 32.43 -58.95 18.87
C ALA A 10 33.02 -57.58 18.56
N PHE A 11 34.32 -57.59 18.27
CA PHE A 11 35.14 -56.49 17.80
C PHE A 11 34.69 -56.02 16.40
N GLY A 12 34.35 -54.74 16.27
CA GLY A 12 34.14 -54.07 14.98
C GLY A 12 35.40 -53.32 14.56
N ARG A 13 36.02 -53.77 13.47
CA ARG A 13 37.21 -53.19 12.83
C ARG A 13 36.95 -51.79 12.27
N MET A 14 37.95 -50.91 12.41
CA MET A 14 38.12 -49.69 11.62
C MET A 14 38.20 -50.02 10.13
N ILE A 15 37.36 -49.38 9.32
CA ILE A 15 37.66 -49.09 7.91
C ILE A 15 37.38 -47.61 7.70
N SER A 16 38.47 -46.90 7.42
CA SER A 16 38.50 -45.49 7.05
C SER A 16 37.95 -45.34 5.64
N ALA A 17 36.84 -44.62 5.49
CA ALA A 17 36.37 -44.13 4.19
C ALA A 17 36.46 -42.60 4.24
N GLY A 18 37.53 -42.07 3.63
CA GLY A 18 37.70 -40.63 3.44
C GLY A 18 36.66 -40.11 2.46
N ALA A 19 35.57 -39.55 2.99
CA ALA A 19 34.65 -38.75 2.20
C ALA A 19 35.22 -37.33 2.08
N LEU A 20 35.63 -36.95 0.88
CA LEU A 20 35.89 -35.57 0.49
C LEU A 20 34.60 -34.77 0.68
N LEU A 21 34.50 -34.06 1.80
CA LEU A 21 33.48 -33.03 2.03
C LEU A 21 33.80 -31.83 1.13
N ALA A 22 33.11 -31.75 -0.01
CA ALA A 22 33.01 -30.50 -0.76
C ALA A 22 32.26 -29.49 0.13
N ALA A 23 32.99 -28.56 0.73
CA ALA A 23 32.43 -27.44 1.46
C ALA A 23 31.78 -26.47 0.45
N PHE A 24 30.54 -26.74 0.08
CA PHE A 24 29.69 -25.70 -0.46
C PHE A 24 29.41 -24.72 0.68
N ALA A 25 30.05 -23.55 0.62
CA ALA A 25 29.62 -22.40 1.42
C ALA A 25 28.17 -22.10 0.99
N ALA A 26 27.21 -22.64 1.74
CA ALA A 26 25.83 -22.22 1.65
C ALA A 26 25.83 -20.74 2.06
N ILE A 27 25.71 -19.87 1.06
CA ILE A 27 25.31 -18.49 1.28
C ILE A 27 23.99 -18.61 2.02
N SER A 28 24.03 -18.37 3.33
CA SER A 28 22.84 -18.36 4.15
C SER A 28 21.92 -17.32 3.51
N PRO A 29 20.72 -17.67 3.02
CA PRO A 29 19.80 -16.65 2.58
C PRO A 29 19.59 -15.74 3.78
N ALA A 30 19.82 -14.43 3.57
CA ALA A 30 19.57 -13.40 4.56
C ALA A 30 18.26 -13.75 5.28
N ALA A 31 18.34 -13.94 6.60
CA ALA A 31 17.26 -14.48 7.41
C ALA A 31 15.95 -13.82 6.99
N ALA A 32 15.11 -14.56 6.27
CA ALA A 32 13.80 -14.10 5.90
C ALA A 32 13.10 -13.77 7.22
N GLN A 33 12.80 -12.48 7.42
CA GLN A 33 12.13 -11.99 8.60
C GLN A 33 10.94 -12.93 8.88
N SER A 34 10.82 -13.41 10.12
CA SER A 34 9.75 -14.35 10.50
C SER A 34 8.41 -13.82 9.97
N PRO A 35 7.58 -14.63 9.29
CA PRO A 35 6.30 -14.18 8.70
C PRO A 35 5.33 -13.50 9.69
N GLN A 36 5.63 -13.59 10.98
CA GLN A 36 4.82 -13.19 12.13
C GLN A 36 5.35 -11.93 12.84
N ASP A 37 6.58 -11.49 12.58
CA ASP A 37 7.18 -10.32 13.22
C ASP A 37 7.38 -9.21 12.18
N ARG A 38 6.39 -8.33 12.05
CA ARG A 38 6.35 -7.32 10.98
C ARG A 38 6.62 -5.95 11.58
N SER A 39 7.90 -5.60 11.68
CA SER A 39 8.33 -4.27 12.07
C SER A 39 8.39 -3.35 10.86
N PHE A 40 7.94 -2.10 11.02
CA PHE A 40 8.11 -1.04 10.04
C PHE A 40 8.52 0.26 10.74
N THR A 41 9.14 1.18 10.00
CA THR A 41 9.50 2.51 10.52
C THR A 41 8.42 3.51 10.15
N LEU A 42 7.75 4.08 11.14
CA LEU A 42 6.95 5.29 10.98
C LEU A 42 7.87 6.50 10.96
N THR A 43 7.97 7.17 9.83
CA THR A 43 8.69 8.43 9.64
C THR A 43 7.67 9.55 9.52
N ASN A 44 7.85 10.61 10.29
CA ASN A 44 7.10 11.83 10.15
C ASN A 44 7.88 12.78 9.25
N GLU A 45 7.40 13.04 8.04
CA GLU A 45 7.93 14.08 7.15
C GLU A 45 7.11 15.37 7.24
N HIS A 46 6.03 15.37 8.03
CA HIS A 46 5.26 16.55 8.38
C HIS A 46 6.02 17.40 9.40
N SER A 47 5.84 18.71 9.30
CA SER A 47 6.35 19.70 10.25
C SER A 47 5.75 19.60 11.67
N LYS A 48 4.60 18.93 11.84
CA LYS A 48 3.83 18.84 13.09
C LYS A 48 3.86 17.42 13.65
N ALA A 49 3.59 17.25 14.94
CA ALA A 49 3.70 15.96 15.60
C ALA A 49 2.54 15.02 15.23
N ILE A 50 2.85 13.74 15.01
CA ILE A 50 1.83 12.68 14.90
C ILE A 50 1.44 12.28 16.31
N ARG A 51 0.17 12.46 16.67
CA ARG A 51 -0.33 12.21 18.04
C ARG A 51 -1.11 10.90 18.15
N ASP A 52 -1.70 10.44 17.04
CA ASP A 52 -2.54 9.23 17.02
C ASP A 52 -2.25 8.40 15.77
N PHE A 53 -2.06 7.10 15.95
CA PHE A 53 -1.91 6.11 14.88
C PHE A 53 -2.77 4.90 15.22
N ARG A 54 -3.75 4.58 14.39
CA ARG A 54 -4.69 3.48 14.60
C ARG A 54 -4.89 2.69 13.32
N VAL A 55 -5.31 1.44 13.50
CA VAL A 55 -5.76 0.59 12.40
C VAL A 55 -7.14 0.02 12.69
N VAL A 56 -7.88 -0.35 11.66
CA VAL A 56 -9.18 -0.99 11.82
C VAL A 56 -9.03 -2.43 12.32
N ASN A 57 -9.85 -2.80 13.30
CA ASN A 57 -9.99 -4.14 13.83
C ASN A 57 -10.92 -4.97 12.93
N ARG A 58 -10.97 -6.29 13.18
CA ARG A 58 -11.85 -7.21 12.44
C ARG A 58 -13.32 -6.84 12.49
N ASP A 59 -13.77 -6.29 13.62
CA ASP A 59 -15.15 -5.88 13.85
C ASP A 59 -15.49 -4.50 13.25
N GLY A 60 -14.55 -3.89 12.52
CA GLY A 60 -14.70 -2.56 11.94
C GLY A 60 -14.47 -1.40 12.92
N SER A 61 -14.17 -1.68 14.19
CA SER A 61 -13.80 -0.66 15.17
C SER A 61 -12.35 -0.21 14.97
N TRP A 62 -12.02 1.02 15.36
CA TRP A 62 -10.62 1.45 15.41
C TRP A 62 -9.89 0.83 16.59
N SER A 63 -8.63 0.44 16.40
CA SER A 63 -7.74 0.03 17.48
C SER A 63 -7.52 1.17 18.49
N GLY A 64 -6.95 0.83 19.66
CA GLY A 64 -6.32 1.85 20.50
C GLY A 64 -5.19 2.58 19.77
N ASN A 65 -4.75 3.72 20.31
CA ASN A 65 -3.61 4.45 19.76
C ASN A 65 -2.32 3.62 19.91
N TRP A 66 -1.66 3.32 18.80
CA TRP A 66 -0.40 2.56 18.80
C TRP A 66 0.80 3.42 19.19
N LEU A 67 0.65 4.73 19.22
CA LEU A 67 1.65 5.65 19.73
C LEU A 67 1.52 5.76 21.25
N LYS A 68 2.52 5.25 21.98
CA LYS A 68 2.68 5.54 23.42
C LYS A 68 3.04 6.99 23.70
N THR A 69 3.66 7.65 22.72
CA THR A 69 4.09 9.04 22.76
C THR A 69 4.05 9.56 21.34
N ALA A 70 3.72 10.84 21.18
CA ALA A 70 3.71 11.48 19.87
C ALA A 70 5.06 11.35 19.15
N VAL A 71 5.02 11.26 17.82
CA VAL A 71 6.20 11.32 16.97
C VAL A 71 6.38 12.78 16.56
N PRO A 72 7.47 13.46 16.96
CA PRO A 72 7.66 14.87 16.64
C PRO A 72 7.74 15.10 15.13
N GLY A 73 7.53 16.34 14.69
CA GLY A 73 7.78 16.76 13.31
C GLY A 73 9.19 16.36 12.86
N TYR A 74 9.32 15.85 11.64
CA TYR A 74 10.59 15.32 11.09
C TYR A 74 11.22 14.16 11.89
N GLY A 75 10.49 13.56 12.84
CA GLY A 75 10.95 12.44 13.67
C GLY A 75 10.62 11.07 13.08
N GLY A 76 11.00 10.01 13.78
CA GLY A 76 10.66 8.64 13.39
C GLY A 76 10.54 7.69 14.56
N ARG A 77 9.85 6.56 14.36
CA ARG A 77 9.64 5.51 15.36
C ARG A 77 9.46 4.15 14.70
N GLY A 78 10.18 3.15 15.21
CA GLY A 78 9.90 1.75 14.87
C GLY A 78 8.59 1.30 15.50
N LEU A 79 7.66 0.83 14.67
CA LEU A 79 6.43 0.17 15.08
C LEU A 79 6.47 -1.28 14.67
N ARG A 80 5.66 -2.11 15.33
CA ARG A 80 5.62 -3.54 15.08
C ARG A 80 4.19 -4.04 15.14
N PHE A 81 3.82 -4.77 14.10
CA PHE A 81 2.55 -5.46 14.00
C PHE A 81 2.75 -6.96 14.19
N LYS A 82 2.02 -7.55 15.13
CA LYS A 82 1.85 -9.00 15.23
C LYS A 82 0.57 -9.34 14.49
N ALA A 83 0.69 -9.67 13.21
CA ALA A 83 -0.41 -10.23 12.46
C ALA A 83 -0.62 -11.67 12.96
N ASP A 84 -1.65 -11.92 13.76
CA ASP A 84 -1.99 -13.28 14.17
C ASP A 84 -2.61 -14.10 13.00
N ARG A 85 -2.89 -13.49 11.83
CA ARG A 85 -3.48 -14.19 10.67
C ARG A 85 -3.04 -13.70 9.26
N PRO A 86 -3.20 -14.55 8.21
CA PRO A 86 -2.69 -14.30 6.85
C PRO A 86 -3.45 -13.24 6.03
N TRP A 87 -4.73 -12.98 6.31
CA TRP A 87 -5.57 -12.00 5.60
C TRP A 87 -5.54 -10.58 6.22
N ALA A 88 -4.77 -10.37 7.30
CA ALA A 88 -4.81 -9.16 8.13
C ALA A 88 -3.83 -8.05 7.72
N CYS A 89 -3.21 -8.12 6.53
CA CYS A 89 -2.20 -7.14 6.12
C CYS A 89 -2.76 -5.83 5.59
N VAL A 90 -3.97 -5.85 5.04
CA VAL A 90 -4.52 -4.68 4.36
C VAL A 90 -5.57 -4.05 5.27
N LEU A 91 -5.15 -3.01 5.98
CA LEU A 91 -5.95 -2.40 7.05
C LEU A 91 -6.17 -0.92 6.76
N ASP A 92 -7.37 -0.42 7.03
CA ASP A 92 -7.59 1.01 7.13
C ASP A 92 -6.74 1.55 8.29
N THR A 93 -5.97 2.60 8.00
CA THR A 93 -5.03 3.22 8.91
C THR A 93 -5.41 4.67 9.07
N ARG A 94 -5.58 5.11 10.32
CA ARG A 94 -5.87 6.49 10.69
C ARG A 94 -4.65 7.08 11.36
N VAL A 95 -4.20 8.24 10.87
CA VAL A 95 -3.13 9.03 11.44
C VAL A 95 -3.65 10.42 11.74
N VAL A 96 -3.45 10.89 12.96
CA VAL A 96 -3.78 12.27 13.34
C VAL A 96 -2.49 13.02 13.61
N VAL A 97 -2.34 14.14 12.91
CA VAL A 97 -1.24 15.08 13.06
C VAL A 97 -1.77 16.35 13.74
N ASP A 98 -1.00 16.86 14.70
CA ASP A 98 -1.27 18.15 15.32
C ASP A 98 -1.39 19.23 14.24
N SER A 99 -2.24 20.21 14.50
CA SER A 99 -2.43 21.38 13.65
C SER A 99 -2.14 22.64 14.44
N ASP A 100 -1.92 23.75 13.73
CA ASP A 100 -2.02 25.05 14.38
C ASP A 100 -3.47 25.23 14.85
N ALA A 101 -3.65 25.77 16.05
CA ALA A 101 -4.92 25.84 16.79
C ALA A 101 -6.13 26.42 16.02
N MET A 102 -5.91 27.01 14.83
CA MET A 102 -6.94 27.57 13.96
C MET A 102 -7.44 26.63 12.84
N ARG A 103 -6.72 25.54 12.50
CA ARG A 103 -7.04 24.71 11.31
C ARG A 103 -7.72 23.37 11.60
N GLY A 104 -7.84 22.98 12.86
CA GLY A 104 -8.33 21.64 13.20
C GLY A 104 -7.32 20.56 12.80
N GLU A 105 -7.38 19.42 13.48
CA GLU A 105 -6.40 18.34 13.33
C GLU A 105 -6.37 17.80 11.90
N ALA A 106 -5.16 17.56 11.38
CA ALA A 106 -5.01 16.88 10.11
C ALA A 106 -5.21 15.38 10.34
N VAL A 107 -6.28 14.82 9.77
CA VAL A 107 -6.62 13.41 9.87
C VAL A 107 -6.43 12.76 8.50
N PHE A 108 -5.57 11.74 8.45
CA PHE A 108 -5.32 10.94 7.25
C PHE A 108 -5.84 9.52 7.48
N GLU A 109 -6.85 9.11 6.72
CA GLU A 109 -7.36 7.74 6.71
C GLU A 109 -7.03 7.09 5.36
N GLN A 110 -6.28 5.99 5.37
CA GLN A 110 -5.84 5.30 4.16
C GLN A 110 -5.75 3.79 4.40
N ARG A 111 -6.19 2.99 3.43
CA ARG A 111 -5.97 1.55 3.43
C ARG A 111 -4.49 1.25 3.12
N VAL A 112 -3.79 0.62 4.06
CA VAL A 112 -2.35 0.33 3.97
C VAL A 112 -2.12 -1.18 3.94
N ASN A 113 -1.26 -1.63 3.03
CA ASN A 113 -0.78 -3.01 2.99
C ASN A 113 0.52 -3.15 3.78
N TYR A 114 0.42 -3.73 4.98
CA TYR A 114 1.52 -3.98 5.90
C TYR A 114 2.37 -5.21 5.55
N CYS A 115 2.00 -6.02 4.55
CA CYS A 115 2.80 -7.17 4.14
C CYS A 115 4.08 -6.70 3.42
N GLY A 116 5.24 -6.99 4.01
CA GLY A 116 6.55 -6.58 3.48
C GLY A 116 6.80 -5.08 3.55
N LEU A 117 6.01 -4.36 4.34
CA LEU A 117 6.15 -2.92 4.54
C LEU A 117 7.36 -2.64 5.44
N GLY A 118 8.27 -1.81 4.96
CA GLY A 118 9.46 -1.38 5.69
C GLY A 118 9.32 0.00 6.32
N THR A 119 8.57 0.90 5.69
CA THR A 119 8.36 2.27 6.17
C THR A 119 6.97 2.80 5.86
N ILE A 120 6.41 3.53 6.83
CA ILE A 120 5.31 4.46 6.61
C ILE A 120 5.87 5.86 6.77
N ARG A 121 5.66 6.74 5.80
CA ARG A 121 6.00 8.16 5.86
C ARG A 121 4.72 8.97 5.91
N VAL A 122 4.56 9.82 6.91
CA VAL A 122 3.44 10.76 7.01
C VAL A 122 3.93 12.09 6.47
N THR A 123 3.34 12.55 5.38
CA THR A 123 3.69 13.79 4.70
C THR A 123 2.63 14.85 4.97
N GLU A 124 2.88 16.09 4.56
CA GLU A 124 1.87 17.17 4.57
C GLU A 124 0.60 16.82 3.77
N ASN A 125 0.69 15.86 2.82
CA ASN A 125 -0.40 15.46 1.93
C ASN A 125 -0.93 14.04 2.21
N GLY A 126 -0.54 13.40 3.32
CA GLY A 126 -1.02 12.08 3.72
C GLY A 126 0.06 10.99 3.82
N ILE A 127 -0.39 9.72 3.82
CA ILE A 127 0.41 8.55 4.18
C ILE A 127 1.08 7.93 2.94
N ARG A 128 2.38 7.64 3.03
CA ARG A 128 3.17 6.96 1.99
C ARG A 128 3.81 5.70 2.56
N THR A 129 3.91 4.65 1.77
CA THR A 129 4.46 3.35 2.19
C THR A 129 5.69 2.98 1.37
N GLY A 130 6.71 2.39 1.99
CA GLY A 130 7.88 1.84 1.31
C GLY A 130 8.22 0.45 1.83
N ARG A 131 8.70 -0.46 0.97
CA ARG A 131 9.07 -1.83 1.35
C ARG A 131 10.56 -1.96 1.67
N ASP A 132 10.87 -2.90 2.56
CA ASP A 132 12.26 -3.29 2.86
C ASP A 132 12.97 -3.75 1.57
N GLY A 133 14.19 -3.23 1.33
CA GLY A 133 14.99 -3.57 0.15
C GLY A 133 14.83 -2.65 -1.07
N GLN A 134 13.89 -1.69 -1.05
CA GLN A 134 13.87 -0.57 -2.01
C GLN A 134 14.63 0.65 -1.47
N SER A 135 15.86 0.44 -1.01
CA SER A 135 16.82 1.53 -0.87
C SER A 135 17.26 1.92 -2.28
N ARG A 136 16.65 2.93 -2.89
CA ARG A 136 17.37 3.65 -3.94
C ARG A 136 18.56 4.32 -3.25
N SER A 137 19.71 3.65 -3.29
CA SER A 137 20.99 4.25 -2.93
C SER A 137 21.14 5.58 -3.67
N PRO A 138 21.61 6.65 -3.02
CA PRO A 138 21.94 7.87 -3.74
C PRO A 138 23.24 7.59 -4.50
N GLU A 139 23.15 7.27 -5.79
CA GLU A 139 24.35 7.19 -6.61
C GLU A 139 24.96 8.59 -6.72
N ARG A 140 26.09 8.76 -6.03
CA ARG A 140 26.97 9.90 -6.14
C ARG A 140 28.34 9.37 -6.59
N SER A 141 28.69 9.70 -7.83
CA SER A 141 30.07 9.84 -8.34
C SER A 141 29.94 10.79 -9.54
N PHE A 142 30.11 12.10 -9.38
CA PHE A 142 31.40 12.80 -9.45
C PHE A 142 32.37 12.18 -10.45
N ASP A 143 32.41 12.75 -11.66
CA ASP A 143 33.65 13.14 -12.32
C ASP A 143 33.42 14.43 -13.14
N ARG A 144 34.42 15.31 -13.09
CA ARG A 144 34.50 16.69 -13.62
C ARG A 144 34.74 16.65 -15.15
N ASP A 145 34.23 17.57 -15.96
CA ASP A 145 34.73 18.94 -16.19
C ASP A 145 33.72 19.81 -17.00
N PRO A 146 33.67 21.16 -16.81
CA PRO A 146 33.02 22.12 -17.73
C PRO A 146 34.07 22.81 -18.64
N PRO A 147 33.74 23.81 -19.50
CA PRO A 147 32.51 24.15 -20.25
C PRO A 147 32.80 24.35 -21.76
N ARG A 148 31.78 24.36 -22.65
CA ARG A 148 31.76 25.25 -23.83
C ARG A 148 30.34 25.70 -24.19
N ARG A 149 30.15 27.03 -24.18
CA ARG A 149 28.99 27.73 -24.73
C ARG A 149 28.94 27.52 -26.24
N GLY A 150 27.84 26.97 -26.73
CA GLY A 150 27.37 27.06 -28.11
C GLY A 150 26.00 27.75 -28.15
N PRO A 151 25.63 28.39 -29.26
CA PRO A 151 24.54 29.36 -29.31
C PRO A 151 23.15 28.71 -29.32
N ASP A 152 22.20 29.49 -28.84
CA ASP A 152 20.74 29.35 -28.92
C ASP A 152 20.24 28.63 -30.18
N ASP A 153 19.83 27.37 -30.02
CA ASP A 153 18.88 26.70 -30.89
C ASP A 153 17.88 25.95 -30.00
N GLY A 154 16.62 26.36 -30.06
CA GLY A 154 15.54 25.93 -29.19
C GLY A 154 15.33 24.41 -29.14
N TYR A 155 15.83 23.78 -28.08
CA TYR A 155 15.28 22.51 -27.60
C TYR A 155 14.18 22.80 -26.58
N ARG A 156 12.99 23.01 -27.14
CA ARG A 156 11.69 22.93 -26.47
C ARG A 156 11.69 21.71 -25.55
N SER A 157 11.51 21.95 -24.25
CA SER A 157 11.32 20.92 -23.22
C SER A 157 10.45 19.76 -23.74
N SER A 158 11.10 18.64 -24.03
CA SER A 158 10.45 17.37 -24.33
C SER A 158 10.99 16.30 -23.40
N SER A 159 10.90 16.53 -22.09
CA SER A 159 10.67 15.43 -21.15
C SER A 159 9.16 15.16 -21.07
N ARG A 160 8.54 14.88 -22.23
CA ARG A 160 7.29 14.10 -22.31
C ARG A 160 7.64 12.62 -22.45
N ALA A 161 8.55 12.17 -21.58
CA ALA A 161 8.67 10.74 -21.31
C ALA A 161 7.39 10.35 -20.56
N SER A 162 6.43 9.80 -21.31
CA SER A 162 5.21 9.13 -20.86
C SER A 162 4.30 9.91 -19.90
N GLU A 163 3.38 10.71 -20.45
CA GLU A 163 2.17 11.21 -19.75
C GLU A 163 1.14 10.07 -19.55
N GLY A 164 1.59 8.92 -19.04
CA GLY A 164 0.72 7.92 -18.43
C GLY A 164 0.82 8.09 -16.91
N PRO A 165 -0.28 8.02 -16.14
CA PRO A 165 -0.17 7.98 -14.69
C PRO A 165 0.66 6.76 -14.26
N ASP A 166 1.81 7.03 -13.60
CA ASP A 166 2.62 6.02 -12.91
C ASP A 166 1.87 5.57 -11.66
N PHE A 167 0.98 4.59 -11.83
CA PHE A 167 0.27 3.98 -10.72
C PHE A 167 1.23 3.21 -9.81
N ARG A 168 0.86 3.10 -8.54
CA ARG A 168 1.53 2.27 -7.53
C ARG A 168 0.50 1.38 -6.84
N VAL A 169 0.96 0.22 -6.38
CA VAL A 169 0.14 -0.65 -5.53
C VAL A 169 -0.31 0.13 -4.29
N GLY A 170 -1.62 0.13 -4.04
CA GLY A 170 -2.28 0.91 -2.99
C GLY A 170 -2.88 2.24 -3.45
N ASP A 171 -2.59 2.71 -4.67
CA ASP A 171 -3.21 3.93 -5.19
C ASP A 171 -4.71 3.74 -5.41
N GLN A 172 -5.49 4.74 -5.02
CA GLN A 172 -6.89 4.82 -5.44
C GLN A 172 -6.95 5.21 -6.92
N VAL A 173 -7.72 4.43 -7.67
CA VAL A 173 -7.86 4.58 -9.10
C VAL A 173 -9.33 4.45 -9.50
N LEU A 174 -9.59 4.86 -10.73
CA LEU A 174 -10.82 4.58 -11.44
C LEU A 174 -10.49 3.62 -12.58
N GLY A 175 -11.14 2.47 -12.60
CA GLY A 175 -10.98 1.42 -13.61
C GLY A 175 -12.22 1.24 -14.48
N ARG A 176 -12.04 0.93 -15.76
CA ARG A 176 -13.13 0.49 -16.64
C ARG A 176 -13.32 -1.02 -16.54
N TRP A 177 -14.31 -1.43 -15.77
CA TRP A 177 -14.66 -2.84 -15.60
C TRP A 177 -14.89 -3.52 -16.95
N ARG A 178 -14.10 -4.57 -17.24
CA ARG A 178 -14.15 -5.34 -18.50
C ARG A 178 -14.11 -4.45 -19.75
N GLY A 179 -13.48 -3.28 -19.66
CA GLY A 179 -13.40 -2.31 -20.76
C GLY A 179 -14.71 -1.60 -21.11
N GLY A 180 -15.70 -1.62 -20.22
CA GLY A 180 -16.95 -0.89 -20.38
C GLY A 180 -16.77 0.63 -20.40
N GLU A 181 -17.87 1.35 -20.62
CA GLU A 181 -17.85 2.81 -20.75
C GLU A 181 -17.75 3.57 -19.43
N HIS A 182 -18.09 2.90 -18.32
CA HIS A 182 -18.14 3.49 -16.99
C HIS A 182 -16.86 3.23 -16.22
N TRP A 183 -16.52 4.18 -15.35
CA TRP A 183 -15.40 4.13 -14.44
C TRP A 183 -15.88 3.81 -13.04
N TYR A 184 -15.24 2.81 -12.44
CA TYR A 184 -15.54 2.30 -11.11
C TYR A 184 -14.35 2.53 -10.18
N PRO A 185 -14.60 2.95 -8.94
CA PRO A 185 -13.54 3.20 -7.97
C PRO A 185 -12.96 1.89 -7.44
N GLY A 186 -11.65 1.90 -7.25
CA GLY A 186 -10.93 0.77 -6.69
C GLY A 186 -9.52 1.14 -6.27
N VAL A 187 -8.77 0.14 -5.86
CA VAL A 187 -7.38 0.25 -5.43
C VAL A 187 -6.52 -0.64 -6.30
N VAL A 188 -5.33 -0.15 -6.67
CA VAL A 188 -4.33 -0.96 -7.35
C VAL A 188 -3.83 -2.06 -6.41
N ASP A 189 -4.12 -3.31 -6.73
CA ASP A 189 -3.68 -4.48 -5.97
C ASP A 189 -2.33 -5.02 -6.46
N ALA A 190 -2.07 -4.98 -7.78
CA ALA A 190 -0.81 -5.38 -8.38
C ALA A 190 -0.53 -4.61 -9.68
N ILE A 191 0.75 -4.52 -10.05
CA ILE A 191 1.19 -3.92 -11.30
C ILE A 191 2.08 -4.92 -12.03
N SER A 192 1.76 -5.14 -13.30
CA SER A 192 2.52 -5.96 -14.25
C SER A 192 3.08 -5.06 -15.34
N ARG A 193 3.80 -5.65 -16.31
CA ARG A 193 4.45 -4.89 -17.40
C ARG A 193 3.44 -4.04 -18.21
N ASN A 194 2.25 -4.55 -18.46
CA ASN A 194 1.25 -3.92 -19.33
C ASN A 194 -0.11 -3.67 -18.66
N ASP A 195 -0.30 -4.19 -17.45
CA ASP A 195 -1.61 -4.25 -16.80
C ASP A 195 -1.50 -3.85 -15.33
N VAL A 196 -2.63 -3.36 -14.82
CA VAL A 196 -2.86 -3.01 -13.42
C VAL A 196 -3.98 -3.92 -12.92
N THR A 197 -3.70 -4.70 -11.87
CA THR A 197 -4.77 -5.42 -11.17
C THR A 197 -5.47 -4.45 -10.23
N ILE A 198 -6.77 -4.25 -10.43
CA ILE A 198 -7.61 -3.40 -9.58
C ILE A 198 -8.49 -4.28 -8.73
N GLN A 199 -8.53 -3.97 -7.43
CA GLN A 199 -9.58 -4.42 -6.52
C GLN A 199 -10.62 -3.29 -6.44
N TYR A 200 -11.77 -3.49 -7.05
CA TYR A 200 -12.87 -2.52 -7.04
C TYR A 200 -13.54 -2.47 -5.67
N ASP A 201 -14.14 -1.32 -5.38
CA ASP A 201 -14.77 -1.04 -4.08
C ASP A 201 -16.03 -1.90 -3.84
N ASP A 202 -16.65 -2.44 -4.90
CA ASP A 202 -17.78 -3.37 -4.84
C ASP A 202 -17.37 -4.83 -4.54
N GLY A 203 -16.07 -5.11 -4.52
CA GLY A 203 -15.50 -6.43 -4.25
C GLY A 203 -14.97 -7.15 -5.49
N ASP A 204 -15.27 -6.66 -6.69
CA ASP A 204 -14.76 -7.26 -7.92
C ASP A 204 -13.26 -6.99 -8.11
N ARG A 205 -12.61 -7.84 -8.90
CA ARG A 205 -11.18 -7.77 -9.16
C ARG A 205 -10.85 -8.15 -10.60
N GLU A 206 -10.03 -7.35 -11.27
CA GLU A 206 -9.54 -7.68 -12.63
C GLU A 206 -8.14 -7.15 -12.89
N ALA A 207 -7.45 -7.73 -13.88
CA ALA A 207 -6.32 -7.11 -14.54
C ALA A 207 -6.83 -6.25 -15.70
N ALA A 208 -6.65 -4.94 -15.59
CA ALA A 208 -7.02 -3.96 -16.60
C ALA A 208 -5.76 -3.39 -17.26
N SER A 209 -5.81 -3.14 -18.56
CA SER A 209 -4.71 -2.45 -19.25
C SER A 209 -4.55 -1.03 -18.70
N PHE A 210 -3.34 -0.45 -18.73
CA PHE A 210 -3.13 0.94 -18.29
C PHE A 210 -4.07 1.97 -18.93
N ARG A 211 -4.59 1.70 -20.13
CA ARG A 211 -5.55 2.57 -20.85
C ARG A 211 -6.95 2.57 -20.23
N GLN A 212 -7.26 1.56 -19.44
CA GLN A 212 -8.54 1.38 -18.75
C GLN A 212 -8.47 1.83 -17.29
N VAL A 213 -7.37 2.50 -16.89
CA VAL A 213 -7.16 2.97 -15.52
C VAL A 213 -6.79 4.44 -15.55
N ARG A 214 -7.40 5.22 -14.65
CA ARG A 214 -7.04 6.62 -14.41
C ARG A 214 -6.91 6.89 -12.92
N ALA A 215 -6.23 7.98 -12.57
CA ALA A 215 -6.16 8.43 -11.18
C ALA A 215 -7.58 8.68 -10.62
N TYR A 216 -7.78 8.36 -9.35
CA TYR A 216 -9.02 8.72 -8.68
C TYR A 216 -9.12 10.25 -8.53
N ASP A 217 -10.22 10.83 -9.02
CA ASP A 217 -10.41 12.28 -9.09
C ASP A 217 -11.77 12.75 -8.56
N TRP A 218 -12.55 11.85 -7.96
CA TRP A 218 -13.87 12.18 -7.41
C TRP A 218 -13.73 13.12 -6.21
N ARG A 219 -14.53 14.19 -6.25
CA ARG A 219 -14.56 15.28 -5.29
C ARG A 219 -15.94 15.93 -5.30
N SER A 220 -16.24 16.78 -4.33
CA SER A 220 -17.48 17.57 -4.33
C SER A 220 -17.66 18.31 -5.66
N GLY A 221 -18.90 18.31 -6.18
CA GLY A 221 -19.30 18.83 -7.48
C GLY A 221 -19.19 17.85 -8.65
N GLN A 222 -18.44 16.74 -8.51
CA GLN A 222 -18.25 15.75 -9.57
C GLN A 222 -19.55 15.03 -9.91
N ARG A 223 -19.77 14.80 -11.22
CA ARG A 223 -20.90 14.02 -11.75
C ARG A 223 -20.65 12.53 -11.57
N VAL A 224 -21.66 11.83 -11.06
CA VAL A 224 -21.67 10.37 -10.93
C VAL A 224 -23.08 9.84 -11.21
N GLU A 225 -23.18 8.54 -11.48
CA GLU A 225 -24.41 7.79 -11.40
C GLU A 225 -24.29 6.82 -10.21
N CYS A 226 -25.32 6.69 -9.39
CA CYS A 226 -25.30 5.79 -8.24
C CYS A 226 -26.52 4.86 -8.22
N ASN A 227 -26.31 3.62 -7.78
CA ASN A 227 -27.34 2.61 -7.59
C ASN A 227 -28.13 2.92 -6.31
N TRP A 228 -29.25 3.63 -6.48
CA TRP A 228 -30.07 4.11 -5.37
C TRP A 228 -30.52 2.96 -4.48
N LYS A 229 -30.14 2.99 -3.20
CA LYS A 229 -30.49 1.98 -2.19
C LYS A 229 -30.30 0.52 -2.65
N ASP A 230 -29.34 0.27 -3.53
CA ASP A 230 -29.11 -1.05 -4.13
C ASP A 230 -30.31 -1.63 -4.91
N GLY A 231 -31.21 -0.78 -5.39
CA GLY A 231 -32.41 -1.17 -6.12
C GLY A 231 -32.18 -1.64 -7.57
N GLY A 232 -30.94 -1.59 -8.06
CA GLY A 232 -30.54 -2.04 -9.40
C GLY A 232 -30.65 -0.97 -10.50
N THR A 233 -31.15 0.22 -10.15
CA THR A 233 -31.28 1.35 -11.08
C THR A 233 -30.27 2.44 -10.74
N TRP A 234 -29.58 2.95 -11.76
CA TRP A 234 -28.53 3.94 -11.63
C TRP A 234 -29.07 5.34 -11.96
N TYR A 235 -28.99 6.25 -11.00
CA TYR A 235 -29.52 7.61 -11.14
C TYR A 235 -28.37 8.63 -11.19
N PRO A 236 -28.43 9.63 -12.09
CA PRO A 236 -27.41 10.66 -12.18
C PRO A 236 -27.53 11.65 -11.02
N GLY A 237 -26.38 12.13 -10.55
CA GLY A 237 -26.31 13.13 -9.49
C GLY A 237 -24.94 13.79 -9.39
N ARG A 238 -24.77 14.53 -8.29
CA ARG A 238 -23.51 15.19 -7.94
C ARG A 238 -23.07 14.78 -6.54
N ILE A 239 -21.77 14.51 -6.40
CA ILE A 239 -21.15 14.34 -5.09
C ILE A 239 -21.20 15.69 -4.37
N THR A 240 -21.79 15.74 -3.18
CA THR A 240 -21.80 16.93 -2.32
C THR A 240 -20.74 16.87 -1.22
N ALA A 241 -20.39 15.66 -0.76
CA ALA A 241 -19.31 15.42 0.19
C ALA A 241 -18.65 14.05 -0.02
N THR A 242 -17.36 13.97 0.34
CA THR A 242 -16.54 12.75 0.29
C THR A 242 -15.85 12.52 1.63
N ASP A 243 -15.93 11.30 2.16
CA ASP A 243 -15.22 10.85 3.37
C ASP A 243 -14.73 9.41 3.16
N GLY A 244 -13.51 9.26 2.63
CA GLY A 244 -12.99 7.97 2.19
C GLY A 244 -13.90 7.32 1.15
N GLN A 245 -14.45 6.14 1.46
CA GLN A 245 -15.41 5.44 0.60
C GLN A 245 -16.87 5.88 0.80
N ARG A 246 -17.16 6.84 1.68
CA ARG A 246 -18.52 7.38 1.88
C ARG A 246 -18.73 8.61 1.02
N LEU A 247 -19.89 8.66 0.35
CA LEU A 247 -20.30 9.77 -0.49
C LEU A 247 -21.65 10.31 -0.01
N SER A 248 -21.81 11.63 -0.06
CA SER A 248 -23.14 12.26 -0.07
C SER A 248 -23.47 12.67 -1.49
N ILE A 249 -24.65 12.30 -1.98
CA ILE A 249 -25.11 12.53 -3.35
C ILE A 249 -26.38 13.38 -3.31
N ASP A 250 -26.42 14.42 -4.14
CA ASP A 250 -27.64 15.10 -4.55
C ASP A 250 -27.97 14.62 -5.97
N TYR A 251 -29.07 13.89 -6.12
CA TYR A 251 -29.54 13.36 -7.39
C TYR A 251 -30.24 14.44 -8.21
N ASP A 252 -30.21 14.28 -9.54
CA ASP A 252 -30.78 15.26 -10.46
C ASP A 252 -32.33 15.33 -10.37
N ASP A 253 -32.99 14.35 -9.73
CA ASP A 253 -34.44 14.34 -9.45
C ASP A 253 -34.83 15.01 -8.11
N GLY A 254 -33.84 15.51 -7.36
CA GLY A 254 -34.02 16.22 -6.09
C GLY A 254 -33.84 15.36 -4.84
N ASP A 255 -33.69 14.04 -4.99
CA ASP A 255 -33.40 13.15 -3.87
C ASP A 255 -31.95 13.29 -3.38
N ARG A 256 -31.71 12.86 -2.14
CA ARG A 256 -30.38 12.85 -1.53
C ARG A 256 -30.09 11.52 -0.84
N GLU A 257 -28.84 11.09 -0.91
CA GLU A 257 -28.40 9.84 -0.27
C GLU A 257 -26.99 9.96 0.30
N ARG A 258 -26.75 9.24 1.39
CA ARG A 258 -25.41 8.88 1.83
C ARG A 258 -25.16 7.44 1.42
N THR A 259 -24.19 7.22 0.54
CA THR A 259 -23.89 5.90 -0.02
C THR A 259 -22.38 5.64 0.01
N ARG A 260 -21.94 4.55 -0.62
CA ARG A 260 -20.52 4.21 -0.77
C ARG A 260 -20.05 4.39 -2.20
N THR A 261 -18.76 4.62 -2.40
CA THR A 261 -18.10 4.65 -3.70
C THR A 261 -18.40 3.40 -4.52
N SER A 262 -18.50 2.24 -3.88
CA SER A 262 -18.89 0.95 -4.49
C SER A 262 -20.28 0.92 -5.14
N LYS A 263 -21.13 1.89 -4.84
CA LYS A 263 -22.49 2.02 -5.39
C LYS A 263 -22.58 3.11 -6.44
N CYS A 264 -21.45 3.70 -6.83
CA CYS A 264 -21.41 4.80 -7.76
C CYS A 264 -20.45 4.49 -8.91
N ARG A 265 -20.64 5.19 -10.03
CA ARG A 265 -19.78 5.13 -11.22
C ARG A 265 -19.76 6.49 -11.92
N SER A 266 -18.77 6.73 -12.76
CA SER A 266 -18.71 7.93 -13.60
C SER A 266 -18.53 7.57 -15.08
N ARG A 267 -18.78 8.52 -15.98
CA ARG A 267 -18.47 8.38 -17.42
C ARG A 267 -17.03 8.85 -17.74
#